data_AF-A0A0F6AU26-F1
#
_entry.id   AF-A0A0F6AU26-F1
#
_cell.length_a   1.000
_cell.length_b   1.000
_cell.length_c   1.000
_cell.angle_alpha   90.00
_cell.angle_beta   90.00
_cell.angle_gamma   90.00
#
_symmetry.space_group_name_H-M   'P 1'
#
loop_
_entity.id
_entity.type
_entity.pdbx_description
1 polymer ?
#
loop_
_entity_poly.entity_id
_entity_poly.type
_entity_poly.pdbx_seq_one_letter_code
_entity_poly.pdbx_strand_id
1 'polypeptide(L)'
;MTQPNLNIVPFVSVDHMMKLVLRVGVETFLKELAGYVEEDFRRWQNFDKTPRVASHSKEGVIELMPTSDGTLYGFKYVNGHPKNTRDGLQTVTAFGVLADVGSGYPMLLTEMTILTALRTAATSAVAAKHLAPKNARTMAIIGNGAQSEFQALAFKAILGVDKLRLYDLDPQATAKCIRNLQGAGFNIVACKSVEEAVEGADIITTVTADKANATILTDNMVGAGVHINAVGGDCSGKTELHGDILRRSDIFVEYPPQTRIEGEIQQLPEDYPVNELWEVITGRIAGRKDARQITLFDSVGFATEDFSALRYVRDKLKDTGLYEQLDLLADPDEPRDLYGMLLRHEKLLQSESTKPAA
;
A
#
# COMPACT_ATOMS: atom_id res chain seq x y z
N MET A 1 -3.44 -10.28 40.53
CA MET A 1 -3.21 -10.19 39.08
C MET A 1 -2.87 -8.74 38.83
N THR A 2 -1.64 -8.44 38.40
CA THR A 2 -1.24 -7.07 38.04
C THR A 2 -2.19 -6.57 36.96
N GLN A 3 -2.74 -5.36 37.11
CA GLN A 3 -3.49 -4.73 36.03
C GLN A 3 -2.61 -4.73 34.76
N PRO A 4 -3.16 -5.05 33.58
CA PRO A 4 -2.42 -4.89 32.34
C PRO A 4 -1.97 -3.43 32.23
N ASN A 5 -0.72 -3.17 31.84
CA ASN A 5 -0.24 -1.81 31.57
C ASN A 5 -0.96 -1.27 30.33
N LEU A 6 -2.11 -0.63 30.54
CA LEU A 6 -3.00 -0.19 29.47
C LEU A 6 -2.42 1.03 28.75
N ASN A 7 -1.46 1.73 29.36
CA ASN A 7 -0.72 2.82 28.73
C ASN A 7 0.23 2.36 27.61
N ILE A 8 0.65 1.10 27.61
CA ILE A 8 1.70 0.61 26.73
C ILE A 8 1.12 0.06 25.43
N VAL A 9 1.54 0.65 24.31
CA VAL A 9 1.18 0.22 22.95
C VAL A 9 2.45 -0.23 22.22
N PRO A 10 2.46 -1.43 21.61
CA PRO A 10 3.56 -1.83 20.74
C PRO A 10 3.76 -0.84 19.60
N PHE A 11 4.98 -0.31 19.48
CA PHE A 11 5.40 0.58 18.41
C PHE A 11 6.45 -0.08 17.51
N VAL A 12 6.13 -0.22 16.23
CA VAL A 12 7.08 -0.70 15.21
C VAL A 12 7.67 0.51 14.48
N SER A 13 8.91 0.86 14.84
CA SER A 13 9.68 1.91 14.19
C SER A 13 10.17 1.49 12.79
N VAL A 14 10.71 2.45 12.02
CA VAL A 14 11.30 2.17 10.68
C VAL A 14 12.40 1.11 10.74
N ASP A 15 13.28 1.21 11.74
CA ASP A 15 14.34 0.22 11.95
C ASP A 15 13.78 -1.18 12.26
N HIS A 16 12.80 -1.26 13.16
CA HIS A 16 12.14 -2.53 13.46
C HIS A 16 11.37 -3.11 12.28
N MET A 17 10.71 -2.28 11.45
CA MET A 17 10.06 -2.76 10.23
C MET A 17 11.08 -3.34 9.24
N MET A 18 12.20 -2.64 8.99
CA MET A 18 13.25 -3.16 8.11
C MET A 18 13.79 -4.51 8.61
N LYS A 19 14.08 -4.60 9.91
CA LYS A 19 14.53 -5.86 10.54
C LYS A 19 13.47 -6.96 10.42
N LEU A 20 12.19 -6.62 10.57
CA LEU A 20 11.08 -7.55 10.47
C LEU A 20 10.99 -8.12 9.05
N VAL A 21 10.96 -7.24 8.04
CA VAL A 21 10.90 -7.62 6.63
C VAL A 21 12.09 -8.51 6.26
N LEU A 22 13.31 -8.14 6.68
CA LEU A 22 14.53 -8.91 6.38
C LEU A 22 14.59 -10.24 7.14
N ARG A 23 14.09 -10.31 8.38
CA ARG A 23 14.03 -11.54 9.17
C ARG A 23 13.02 -12.54 8.58
N VAL A 24 11.88 -12.06 8.08
CA VAL A 24 10.90 -12.90 7.37
C VAL A 24 11.38 -13.27 5.96
N GLY A 25 12.13 -12.36 5.32
CA GLY A 25 12.51 -12.43 3.92
C GLY A 25 11.47 -11.73 3.04
N VAL A 26 11.91 -10.84 2.15
CA VAL A 26 11.02 -9.94 1.39
C VAL A 26 9.96 -10.68 0.57
N GLU A 27 10.35 -11.73 -0.17
CA GLU A 27 9.40 -12.51 -0.98
C GLU A 27 8.38 -13.28 -0.10
N THR A 28 8.82 -13.83 1.03
CA THR A 28 7.94 -14.48 2.00
C THR A 28 6.98 -13.48 2.62
N PHE A 29 7.47 -12.31 3.01
CA PHE A 29 6.66 -11.22 3.57
C PHE A 29 5.56 -10.81 2.59
N LEU A 30 5.90 -10.62 1.31
CA LEU A 30 4.93 -10.27 0.26
C LEU A 30 3.88 -11.36 0.04
N LYS A 31 4.29 -12.64 0.01
CA LYS A 31 3.36 -13.78 -0.12
C LYS A 31 2.40 -13.88 1.06
N GLU A 32 2.91 -13.78 2.27
CA GLU A 32 2.09 -13.86 3.48
C GLU A 32 1.14 -12.66 3.58
N LEU A 33 1.64 -11.44 3.32
CA LEU A 33 0.81 -10.24 3.27
C LEU A 33 -0.29 -10.34 2.21
N ALA A 34 0.02 -10.84 1.01
CA ALA A 34 -0.97 -11.10 -0.03
C ALA A 34 -2.06 -12.09 0.45
N GLY A 35 -1.71 -13.05 1.31
CA GLY A 35 -2.67 -13.94 1.96
C GLY A 35 -3.67 -13.18 2.84
N TYR A 36 -3.20 -12.24 3.66
CA TYR A 36 -4.06 -11.38 4.49
C TYR A 36 -4.94 -10.47 3.62
N VAL A 37 -4.38 -9.89 2.56
CA VAL A 37 -5.14 -9.09 1.60
C VAL A 37 -6.26 -9.93 0.95
N GLU A 38 -5.96 -11.12 0.44
CA GLU A 38 -6.98 -12.00 -0.13
C GLU A 38 -8.02 -12.46 0.90
N GLU A 39 -7.64 -12.72 2.15
CA GLU A 39 -8.57 -13.03 3.24
C GLU A 39 -9.55 -11.86 3.48
N ASP A 40 -9.03 -10.65 3.57
CA ASP A 40 -9.82 -9.45 3.85
C ASP A 40 -10.73 -9.07 2.68
N PHE A 41 -10.28 -9.22 1.43
CA PHE A 41 -11.14 -9.06 0.27
C PHE A 41 -12.25 -10.14 0.22
N ARG A 42 -12.01 -11.37 0.66
CA ARG A 42 -13.08 -12.40 0.71
C ARG A 42 -14.21 -12.06 1.67
N ARG A 43 -13.93 -11.24 2.68
CA ARG A 43 -14.90 -10.77 3.68
C ARG A 43 -15.22 -9.29 3.53
N TRP A 44 -15.12 -8.76 2.31
CA TRP A 44 -15.34 -7.35 1.97
C TRP A 44 -16.62 -6.74 2.56
N GLN A 45 -17.71 -7.51 2.60
CA GLN A 45 -19.00 -7.05 3.11
C GLN A 45 -19.04 -6.85 4.63
N ASN A 46 -18.09 -7.43 5.37
CA ASN A 46 -17.99 -7.25 6.81
C ASN A 46 -17.32 -5.92 7.19
N PHE A 47 -16.68 -5.25 6.22
CA PHE A 47 -16.00 -3.99 6.48
C PHE A 47 -16.94 -2.80 6.43
N ASP A 48 -16.85 -1.94 7.44
CA ASP A 48 -17.25 -0.55 7.35
C ASP A 48 -16.23 0.20 6.47
N LYS A 49 -16.73 0.70 5.34
CA LYS A 49 -15.93 1.24 4.24
C LYS A 49 -16.33 2.68 4.00
N THR A 50 -15.35 3.57 4.07
CA THR A 50 -15.49 4.97 3.68
C THR A 50 -14.38 5.32 2.69
N PRO A 51 -14.63 6.17 1.69
CA PRO A 51 -13.54 6.83 0.99
C PRO A 51 -12.63 7.53 1.99
N ARG A 52 -11.34 7.60 1.68
CA ARG A 52 -10.36 8.34 2.48
C ARG A 52 -10.74 9.81 2.65
N VAL A 53 -10.35 10.39 3.78
CA VAL A 53 -10.53 11.82 4.04
C VAL A 53 -9.28 12.55 3.61
N ALA A 54 -9.38 13.37 2.57
CA ALA A 54 -8.26 14.11 2.00
C ALA A 54 -8.27 15.60 2.39
N SER A 55 -7.10 16.12 2.77
CA SER A 55 -6.83 17.54 2.92
C SER A 55 -5.85 17.98 1.83
N HIS A 56 -6.40 18.59 0.77
CA HIS A 56 -5.60 19.03 -0.36
C HIS A 56 -4.89 20.35 -0.07
N SER A 57 -3.65 20.43 -0.52
CA SER A 57 -2.87 21.67 -0.60
C SER A 57 -2.39 21.88 -2.04
N LYS A 58 -1.84 23.06 -2.32
CA LYS A 58 -1.32 23.40 -3.66
C LYS A 58 -0.34 22.32 -4.19
N GLU A 59 0.54 21.84 -3.31
CA GLU A 59 1.70 21.04 -3.69
C GLU A 59 1.60 19.56 -3.25
N GLY A 60 0.44 19.14 -2.74
CA GLY A 60 0.27 17.77 -2.25
C GLY A 60 -1.06 17.54 -1.53
N VAL A 61 -1.16 16.41 -0.87
CA VAL A 61 -2.34 15.99 -0.10
C VAL A 61 -1.91 15.27 1.16
N ILE A 62 -2.72 15.37 2.22
CA ILE A 62 -2.63 14.58 3.45
C ILE A 62 -3.94 13.85 3.62
N GLU A 63 -3.89 12.56 3.95
CA GLU A 63 -5.05 11.67 3.92
C GLU A 63 -5.13 10.82 5.18
N LEU A 64 -6.36 10.55 5.61
CA LEU A 64 -6.69 9.52 6.60
C LEU A 64 -7.51 8.43 5.93
N MET A 65 -7.06 7.18 6.08
CA MET A 65 -7.66 6.01 5.45
C MET A 65 -8.16 5.03 6.53
N PRO A 66 -9.37 5.22 7.08
CA PRO A 66 -9.91 4.35 8.11
C PRO A 66 -10.76 3.21 7.54
N THR A 67 -10.78 2.07 8.24
CA THR A 67 -11.77 1.00 8.04
C THR A 67 -11.91 0.17 9.31
N SER A 68 -13.01 -0.57 9.43
CA SER A 68 -13.29 -1.48 10.53
C SER A 68 -13.94 -2.74 10.01
N ASP A 69 -13.64 -3.90 10.59
CA ASP A 69 -14.40 -5.14 10.33
C ASP A 69 -15.41 -5.48 11.44
N GLY A 70 -15.68 -4.50 12.32
CA GLY A 70 -16.54 -4.65 13.49
C GLY A 70 -15.84 -5.26 14.72
N THR A 71 -14.64 -5.79 14.57
CA THR A 71 -13.82 -6.29 15.69
C THR A 71 -12.55 -5.48 15.87
N LEU A 72 -11.89 -5.12 14.76
CA LEU A 72 -10.71 -4.30 14.73
C LEU A 72 -10.98 -3.04 13.91
N TYR A 73 -10.36 -1.94 14.33
CA TYR A 73 -10.35 -0.68 13.61
C TYR A 73 -8.92 -0.39 13.17
N GLY A 74 -8.72 -0.07 11.89
CA GLY A 74 -7.42 0.31 11.36
C GLY A 74 -7.52 1.67 10.69
N PHE A 75 -6.49 2.49 10.84
CA PHE A 75 -6.32 3.66 9.99
C PHE A 75 -4.86 3.89 9.63
N LYS A 76 -4.67 4.53 8.47
CA LYS A 76 -3.38 5.06 8.05
C LYS A 76 -3.46 6.57 7.87
N TYR A 77 -2.46 7.27 8.40
CA TYR A 77 -2.09 8.60 7.98
C TYR A 77 -1.10 8.49 6.82
N VAL A 78 -1.30 9.24 5.75
CA VAL A 78 -0.37 9.27 4.61
C VAL A 78 -0.35 10.64 3.95
N ASN A 79 0.79 11.03 3.39
CA ASN A 79 0.90 12.20 2.52
C ASN A 79 1.26 11.79 1.08
N GLY A 80 0.91 12.65 0.11
CA GLY A 80 1.33 12.56 -1.28
C GLY A 80 1.86 13.91 -1.77
N HIS A 81 3.19 14.07 -1.82
CA HIS A 81 3.85 15.34 -2.17
C HIS A 81 4.98 15.12 -3.18
N PRO A 82 4.71 15.06 -4.49
CA PRO A 82 5.72 14.77 -5.52
C PRO A 82 6.95 15.69 -5.46
N LYS A 83 6.78 16.96 -5.09
CA LYS A 83 7.89 17.93 -4.99
C LYS A 83 8.93 17.61 -3.91
N ASN A 84 8.59 16.80 -2.91
CA ASN A 84 9.42 16.58 -1.72
C ASN A 84 10.82 16.05 -2.05
N THR A 85 10.97 15.30 -3.14
CA THR A 85 12.25 14.75 -3.58
C THR A 85 13.27 15.84 -3.94
N ARG A 86 12.81 17.03 -4.35
CA ARG A 86 13.68 18.20 -4.62
C ARG A 86 14.29 18.77 -3.35
N ASP A 87 13.63 18.57 -2.22
CA ASP A 87 14.02 19.07 -0.90
C ASP A 87 14.66 17.99 -0.02
N GLY A 88 14.95 16.80 -0.58
CA GLY A 88 15.51 15.66 0.16
C GLY A 88 14.50 14.92 1.05
N LEU A 89 13.21 15.21 0.93
CA LEU A 89 12.11 14.56 1.63
C LEU A 89 11.48 13.45 0.78
N GLN A 90 10.73 12.54 1.41
CA GLN A 90 10.00 11.48 0.70
C GLN A 90 8.68 12.00 0.12
N THR A 91 8.32 11.53 -1.08
CA THR A 91 7.01 11.80 -1.70
C THR A 91 5.85 11.28 -0.85
N VAL A 92 6.05 10.11 -0.23
CA VAL A 92 5.07 9.42 0.61
C VAL A 92 5.73 9.07 1.93
N THR A 93 5.13 9.53 3.03
CA THR A 93 5.37 9.10 4.40
C THR A 93 4.05 8.70 5.02
N ALA A 94 4.08 7.69 5.90
CA ALA A 94 2.88 7.16 6.49
C ALA A 94 3.17 6.48 7.82
N PHE A 95 2.15 6.44 8.67
CA PHE A 95 2.08 5.59 9.86
C PHE A 95 0.64 5.16 10.05
N GLY A 96 0.41 4.13 10.84
CA GLY A 96 -0.94 3.64 11.09
C GLY A 96 -1.10 2.99 12.44
N VAL A 97 -2.37 2.86 12.82
CA VAL A 97 -2.79 2.29 14.09
C VAL A 97 -3.80 1.20 13.83
N LEU A 98 -3.66 0.09 14.58
CA LEU A 98 -4.69 -0.93 14.71
C LEU A 98 -5.23 -0.89 16.13
N ALA A 99 -6.54 -0.91 16.29
CA ALA A 99 -7.23 -0.82 17.57
C ALA A 99 -8.31 -1.89 17.72
N ASP A 100 -8.65 -2.20 18.96
CA ASP A 100 -9.77 -3.06 19.32
C ASP A 100 -11.07 -2.24 19.28
N VAL A 101 -12.08 -2.69 18.52
CA VAL A 101 -13.38 -1.98 18.42
C VAL A 101 -14.17 -2.07 19.72
N GLY A 102 -14.05 -3.18 20.46
CA GLY A 102 -14.82 -3.40 21.69
C GLY A 102 -14.51 -2.40 22.80
N SER A 103 -13.27 -1.93 22.86
CA SER A 103 -12.77 -1.01 23.89
C SER A 103 -12.29 0.34 23.34
N GLY A 104 -11.99 0.42 22.04
CA GLY A 104 -11.35 1.57 21.41
C GLY A 104 -9.84 1.66 21.66
N TYR A 105 -9.22 0.73 22.39
CA TYR A 105 -7.80 0.80 22.73
C TYR A 105 -6.91 0.44 21.54
N PRO A 106 -5.86 1.25 21.24
CA PRO A 106 -4.87 0.91 20.23
C PRO A 106 -4.05 -0.31 20.65
N MET A 107 -3.87 -1.22 19.71
CA MET A 107 -3.13 -2.48 19.86
C MET A 107 -1.76 -2.42 19.18
N LEU A 108 -1.58 -1.51 18.23
CA LEU A 108 -0.35 -1.33 17.45
C LEU A 108 -0.29 0.10 16.92
N LEU A 109 0.87 0.73 17.04
CA LEU A 109 1.29 1.87 16.23
C LEU A 109 2.48 1.41 15.38
N THR A 110 2.48 1.69 14.07
CA THR A 110 3.59 1.28 13.21
C THR A 110 3.90 2.35 12.18
N GLU A 111 5.18 2.43 11.80
CA GLU A 111 5.55 3.03 10.52
C GLU A 111 4.74 2.36 9.40
N MET A 112 4.37 3.13 8.39
CA MET A 112 3.69 2.60 7.21
C MET A 112 4.26 3.13 5.91
N THR A 113 5.46 3.69 5.88
CA THR A 113 6.12 4.09 4.64
C THR A 113 6.63 2.87 3.90
N ILE A 114 7.39 2.00 4.58
CA ILE A 114 7.84 0.73 3.99
C ILE A 114 6.64 -0.20 3.84
N LEU A 115 5.78 -0.27 4.87
CA LEU A 115 4.58 -1.10 4.82
C LEU A 115 3.62 -0.72 3.69
N THR A 116 3.51 0.58 3.35
CA THR A 116 2.73 1.01 2.18
C THR A 116 3.30 0.44 0.88
N ALA A 117 4.62 0.47 0.69
CA ALA A 117 5.21 -0.10 -0.52
C ALA A 117 4.98 -1.62 -0.62
N LEU A 118 5.07 -2.33 0.51
CA LEU A 118 4.82 -3.77 0.60
C LEU A 118 3.36 -4.13 0.33
N ARG A 119 2.40 -3.43 0.96
CA ARG A 119 0.97 -3.70 0.76
C ARG A 119 0.52 -3.33 -0.64
N THR A 120 0.97 -2.20 -1.20
CA THR A 120 0.65 -1.84 -2.59
C THR A 120 1.13 -2.92 -3.56
N ALA A 121 2.37 -3.40 -3.41
CA ALA A 121 2.89 -4.47 -4.26
C ALA A 121 2.17 -5.80 -4.07
N ALA A 122 1.82 -6.16 -2.83
CA ALA A 122 1.04 -7.36 -2.53
C ALA A 122 -0.36 -7.28 -3.16
N THR A 123 -1.08 -6.16 -3.03
CA THR A 123 -2.37 -5.93 -3.67
C THR A 123 -2.28 -6.04 -5.18
N SER A 124 -1.33 -5.34 -5.82
CA SER A 124 -1.11 -5.41 -7.27
C SER A 124 -0.89 -6.85 -7.75
N ALA A 125 -0.07 -7.62 -7.02
CA ALA A 125 0.17 -9.03 -7.35
C ALA A 125 -1.05 -9.93 -7.07
N VAL A 126 -1.87 -9.64 -6.05
CA VAL A 126 -3.15 -10.32 -5.82
C VAL A 126 -4.12 -10.06 -6.96
N ALA A 127 -4.27 -8.80 -7.39
CA ALA A 127 -5.11 -8.45 -8.54
C ALA A 127 -4.62 -9.20 -9.79
N ALA A 128 -3.33 -9.12 -10.08
CA ALA A 128 -2.74 -9.81 -11.23
C ALA A 128 -2.88 -11.33 -11.16
N LYS A 129 -2.80 -11.96 -9.98
CA LYS A 129 -3.03 -13.41 -9.82
C LYS A 129 -4.38 -13.86 -10.39
N HIS A 130 -5.40 -12.99 -10.31
CA HIS A 130 -6.76 -13.28 -10.80
C HIS A 130 -7.02 -12.74 -12.22
N LEU A 131 -6.25 -11.75 -12.67
CA LEU A 131 -6.54 -10.97 -13.89
C LEU A 131 -5.47 -11.11 -14.98
N ALA A 132 -4.24 -11.45 -14.66
CA ALA A 132 -3.15 -11.60 -15.62
C ALA A 132 -3.28 -12.85 -16.48
N PRO A 133 -2.62 -12.89 -17.66
CA PRO A 133 -2.49 -14.11 -18.44
C PRO A 133 -1.92 -15.25 -17.60
N LYS A 134 -2.44 -16.46 -17.82
CA LYS A 134 -1.85 -17.66 -17.20
C LYS A 134 -0.38 -17.78 -17.63
N ASN A 135 0.50 -18.05 -16.69
CA ASN A 135 1.94 -18.17 -16.90
C ASN A 135 2.61 -16.90 -17.43
N ALA A 136 2.06 -15.72 -17.14
CA ALA A 136 2.73 -14.44 -17.40
C ALA A 136 4.13 -14.45 -16.77
N ARG A 137 5.16 -14.16 -17.57
CA ARG A 137 6.56 -14.15 -17.11
C ARG A 137 7.28 -12.83 -17.33
N THR A 138 6.76 -11.98 -18.22
CA THR A 138 7.39 -10.71 -18.60
C THR A 138 6.55 -9.55 -18.10
N MET A 139 7.15 -8.71 -17.26
CA MET A 139 6.52 -7.49 -16.76
C MET A 139 7.29 -6.25 -17.21
N ALA A 140 6.57 -5.28 -17.78
CA ALA A 140 7.07 -3.92 -17.96
C ALA A 140 6.79 -3.10 -16.69
N ILE A 141 7.78 -2.36 -16.19
CA ILE A 141 7.59 -1.41 -15.08
C ILE A 141 7.97 -0.02 -15.58
N ILE A 142 6.96 0.85 -15.66
CA ILE A 142 7.08 2.24 -16.06
C ILE A 142 7.03 3.12 -14.81
N GLY A 143 8.12 3.85 -14.57
CA GLY A 143 8.41 4.47 -13.27
C GLY A 143 9.24 3.53 -12.41
N ASN A 144 10.48 3.89 -12.13
CA ASN A 144 11.46 3.07 -11.40
C ASN A 144 11.88 3.73 -10.08
N GLY A 145 10.96 4.49 -9.48
CA GLY A 145 11.08 5.17 -8.19
C GLY A 145 10.98 4.23 -6.99
N ALA A 146 10.24 4.64 -5.95
CA ALA A 146 10.19 3.92 -4.67
C ALA A 146 9.42 2.59 -4.72
N GLN A 147 8.44 2.46 -5.61
CA GLN A 147 7.54 1.29 -5.66
C GLN A 147 8.08 0.14 -6.52
N SER A 148 9.02 0.41 -7.45
CA SER A 148 9.36 -0.53 -8.52
C SER A 148 9.94 -1.87 -8.06
N GLU A 149 10.85 -1.85 -7.10
CA GLU A 149 11.48 -3.08 -6.59
C GLU A 149 10.47 -3.95 -5.83
N PHE A 150 9.57 -3.33 -5.06
CA PHE A 150 8.52 -4.05 -4.34
C PHE A 150 7.55 -4.69 -5.31
N GLN A 151 7.11 -3.95 -6.35
CA GLN A 151 6.28 -4.48 -7.43
C GLN A 151 6.98 -5.67 -8.12
N ALA A 152 8.24 -5.51 -8.55
CA ALA A 152 9.01 -6.60 -9.16
C ALA A 152 9.02 -7.86 -8.28
N LEU A 153 9.39 -7.73 -7.01
CA LEU A 153 9.50 -8.84 -6.08
C LEU A 153 8.16 -9.50 -5.77
N ALA A 154 7.06 -8.73 -5.66
CA ALA A 154 5.73 -9.28 -5.42
C ALA A 154 5.23 -10.12 -6.60
N PHE A 155 5.38 -9.59 -7.82
CA PHE A 155 5.01 -10.30 -9.04
C PHE A 155 5.86 -11.56 -9.27
N LYS A 156 7.16 -11.53 -8.93
CA LYS A 156 7.98 -12.74 -8.91
C LYS A 156 7.47 -13.75 -7.91
N ALA A 157 7.28 -13.32 -6.66
CA ALA A 157 6.93 -14.20 -5.56
C ALA A 157 5.58 -14.88 -5.80
N ILE A 158 4.58 -14.15 -6.31
CA ILE A 158 3.19 -14.61 -6.39
C ILE A 158 2.83 -15.17 -7.77
N LEU A 159 3.35 -14.58 -8.86
CA LEU A 159 3.03 -14.99 -10.23
C LEU A 159 4.16 -15.75 -10.94
N GLY A 160 5.39 -15.71 -10.42
CA GLY A 160 6.55 -16.32 -11.08
C GLY A 160 7.13 -15.48 -12.22
N VAL A 161 6.87 -14.18 -12.25
CA VAL A 161 7.52 -13.23 -13.17
C VAL A 161 9.03 -13.27 -12.96
N ASP A 162 9.80 -13.45 -14.05
CA ASP A 162 11.26 -13.51 -13.99
C ASP A 162 11.95 -12.67 -15.08
N LYS A 163 11.18 -12.00 -15.94
CA LYS A 163 11.68 -11.03 -16.93
C LYS A 163 11.10 -9.65 -16.64
N LEU A 164 11.98 -8.66 -16.54
CA LEU A 164 11.60 -7.27 -16.30
C LEU A 164 12.07 -6.38 -17.46
N ARG A 165 11.19 -5.48 -17.89
CA ARG A 165 11.49 -4.41 -18.84
C ARG A 165 11.27 -3.09 -18.11
N LEU A 166 12.34 -2.35 -17.86
CA LEU A 166 12.31 -1.19 -16.98
C LEU A 166 12.47 0.09 -17.79
N TYR A 167 11.62 1.07 -17.53
CA TYR A 167 11.76 2.41 -18.07
C TYR A 167 11.38 3.47 -17.02
N ASP A 168 12.17 4.52 -16.96
CA ASP A 168 11.89 5.75 -16.24
C ASP A 168 12.44 6.92 -17.08
N LEU A 169 11.83 8.09 -16.94
CA LEU A 169 12.34 9.33 -17.55
C LEU A 169 13.72 9.70 -16.99
N ASP A 170 13.96 9.42 -15.70
CA ASP A 170 15.28 9.51 -15.08
C ASP A 170 16.02 8.17 -15.19
N PRO A 171 17.05 8.05 -16.06
CA PRO A 171 17.81 6.81 -16.21
C PRO A 171 18.54 6.38 -14.92
N GLN A 172 18.77 7.28 -13.97
CA GLN A 172 19.35 6.91 -12.67
C GLN A 172 18.37 6.10 -11.81
N ALA A 173 17.06 6.33 -11.95
CA ALA A 173 16.04 5.54 -11.27
C ALA A 173 16.03 4.09 -11.79
N THR A 174 16.09 3.90 -13.12
CA THR A 174 16.25 2.57 -13.74
C THR A 174 17.54 1.89 -13.27
N ALA A 175 18.66 2.62 -13.28
CA ALA A 175 19.94 2.08 -12.82
C ALA A 175 19.93 1.67 -11.33
N LYS A 176 19.28 2.45 -10.46
CA LYS A 176 19.04 2.08 -9.05
C LYS A 176 18.23 0.79 -8.95
N CYS A 177 17.12 0.70 -9.67
CA CYS A 177 16.23 -0.46 -9.63
C CYS A 177 16.98 -1.75 -10.06
N ILE A 178 17.78 -1.68 -11.13
CA ILE A 178 18.64 -2.79 -11.58
C ILE A 178 19.64 -3.21 -10.50
N ARG A 179 20.34 -2.24 -9.87
CA ARG A 179 21.30 -2.53 -8.80
C ARG A 179 20.64 -3.21 -7.61
N ASN A 180 19.47 -2.73 -7.18
CA ASN A 180 18.75 -3.26 -6.02
C ASN A 180 18.17 -4.66 -6.29
N LEU A 181 17.79 -4.95 -7.54
CA LEU A 181 17.27 -6.26 -7.95
C LEU A 181 18.38 -7.23 -8.41
N GLN A 182 19.65 -6.81 -8.34
CA GLN A 182 20.76 -7.69 -8.68
C GLN A 182 20.77 -8.92 -7.77
N GLY A 183 20.88 -10.11 -8.36
CA GLY A 183 20.85 -11.38 -7.62
C GLY A 183 19.45 -11.83 -7.20
N ALA A 184 18.40 -11.03 -7.44
CA ALA A 184 17.01 -11.43 -7.20
C ALA A 184 16.46 -12.38 -8.29
N GLY A 185 17.29 -12.92 -9.18
CA GLY A 185 16.89 -13.94 -10.15
C GLY A 185 16.05 -13.44 -11.34
N PHE A 186 16.10 -12.14 -11.64
CA PHE A 186 15.46 -11.56 -12.82
C PHE A 186 16.39 -11.48 -14.02
N ASN A 187 15.83 -11.65 -15.22
CA ASN A 187 16.39 -11.14 -16.46
C ASN A 187 15.86 -9.72 -16.71
N ILE A 188 16.72 -8.71 -16.57
CA ILE A 188 16.30 -7.30 -16.59
C ILE A 188 16.84 -6.61 -17.85
N VAL A 189 15.96 -5.89 -18.55
CA VAL A 189 16.29 -5.03 -19.68
C VAL A 189 15.96 -3.57 -19.31
N ALA A 190 16.94 -2.67 -19.45
CA ALA A 190 16.70 -1.23 -19.42
C ALA A 190 16.25 -0.77 -20.81
N CYS A 191 15.04 -0.25 -20.91
CA CYS A 191 14.45 0.22 -22.16
C CYS A 191 14.66 1.73 -22.32
N LYS A 192 14.58 2.22 -23.55
CA LYS A 192 14.83 3.63 -23.91
C LYS A 192 13.55 4.44 -24.09
N SER A 193 12.39 3.78 -24.15
CA SER A 193 11.08 4.42 -24.20
C SER A 193 10.02 3.52 -23.56
N VAL A 194 8.84 4.07 -23.33
CA VAL A 194 7.68 3.31 -22.82
C VAL A 194 7.27 2.22 -23.83
N GLU A 195 7.25 2.54 -25.12
CA GLU A 195 6.91 1.62 -26.20
C GLU A 195 7.85 0.41 -26.21
N GLU A 196 9.16 0.65 -26.10
CA GLU A 196 10.13 -0.44 -26.00
C GLU A 196 9.87 -1.29 -24.74
N ALA A 197 9.56 -0.65 -23.60
CA ALA A 197 9.32 -1.37 -22.36
C ALA A 197 8.09 -2.29 -22.42
N VAL A 198 6.97 -1.82 -23.00
CA VAL A 198 5.73 -2.60 -23.05
C VAL A 198 5.71 -3.65 -24.17
N GLU A 199 6.59 -3.54 -25.17
CA GLU A 199 6.67 -4.51 -26.26
C GLU A 199 6.98 -5.92 -25.73
N GLY A 200 6.04 -6.85 -25.95
CA GLY A 200 6.15 -8.24 -25.50
C GLY A 200 5.94 -8.47 -24.00
N ALA A 201 5.46 -7.47 -23.26
CA ALA A 201 5.09 -7.63 -21.86
C ALA A 201 3.74 -8.34 -21.71
N ASP A 202 3.65 -9.28 -20.78
CA ASP A 202 2.39 -9.91 -20.38
C ASP A 202 1.61 -9.02 -19.40
N ILE A 203 2.39 -8.29 -18.58
CA ILE A 203 1.91 -7.40 -17.53
C ILE A 203 2.60 -6.04 -17.69
N ILE A 204 1.84 -4.96 -17.57
CA ILE A 204 2.36 -3.59 -17.56
C ILE A 204 2.00 -2.95 -16.22
N THR A 205 3.00 -2.59 -15.43
CA THR A 205 2.83 -1.85 -14.18
C THR A 205 3.27 -0.40 -14.36
N THR A 206 2.38 0.55 -14.11
CA THR A 206 2.70 1.99 -14.09
C THR A 206 2.70 2.49 -12.65
N VAL A 207 3.83 3.09 -12.24
CA VAL A 207 4.08 3.62 -10.88
C VAL A 207 4.85 4.94 -10.97
N THR A 208 4.44 5.80 -11.90
CA THR A 208 5.03 7.13 -12.10
C THR A 208 4.49 8.14 -11.09
N ALA A 209 5.22 9.23 -10.87
CA ALA A 209 4.85 10.26 -9.92
C ALA A 209 4.80 11.63 -10.61
N ASP A 210 3.80 11.84 -11.45
CA ASP A 210 3.47 13.15 -12.03
C ASP A 210 2.08 13.60 -11.58
N LYS A 211 1.92 14.83 -11.08
CA LYS A 211 0.62 15.37 -10.63
C LYS A 211 -0.08 16.07 -11.79
N ALA A 212 -0.41 15.30 -12.81
CA ALA A 212 -1.07 15.75 -14.01
C ALA A 212 -1.90 14.61 -14.63
N ASN A 213 -2.79 14.96 -15.56
CA ASN A 213 -3.48 13.99 -16.42
C ASN A 213 -2.51 13.51 -17.50
N ALA A 214 -1.57 12.65 -17.14
CA ALA A 214 -0.57 12.12 -18.06
C ALA A 214 -1.14 10.98 -18.89
N THR A 215 -0.49 10.73 -20.03
CA THR A 215 -0.80 9.65 -20.98
C THR A 215 0.45 8.82 -21.19
N ILE A 216 0.98 8.28 -20.09
CA ILE A 216 2.17 7.41 -20.06
C ILE A 216 1.97 6.22 -20.99
N LEU A 217 0.79 5.61 -20.97
CA LEU A 217 0.37 4.63 -21.96
C LEU A 217 -0.68 5.23 -22.89
N THR A 218 -0.43 5.13 -24.19
CA THR A 218 -1.40 5.43 -25.24
C THR A 218 -1.92 4.14 -25.87
N ASP A 219 -3.07 4.24 -26.55
CA ASP A 219 -3.80 3.08 -27.05
C ASP A 219 -2.95 2.16 -27.96
N ASN A 220 -2.17 2.75 -28.86
CA ASN A 220 -1.29 2.04 -29.79
C ASN A 220 -0.16 1.24 -29.12
N MET A 221 0.11 1.46 -27.83
CA MET A 221 1.19 0.77 -27.10
C MET A 221 0.73 -0.55 -26.48
N VAL A 222 -0.57 -0.69 -26.18
CA VAL A 222 -1.11 -1.80 -25.40
C VAL A 222 -1.74 -2.83 -26.33
N GLY A 223 -1.14 -4.03 -26.37
CA GLY A 223 -1.60 -5.15 -27.19
C GLY A 223 -2.75 -5.95 -26.57
N ALA A 224 -3.36 -6.83 -27.36
CA ALA A 224 -4.36 -7.77 -26.85
C ALA A 224 -3.73 -8.76 -25.84
N GLY A 225 -4.51 -9.15 -24.84
CA GLY A 225 -4.12 -10.17 -23.87
C GLY A 225 -3.36 -9.66 -22.66
N VAL A 226 -2.92 -8.40 -22.63
CA VAL A 226 -2.11 -7.89 -21.51
C VAL A 226 -2.95 -7.65 -20.25
N HIS A 227 -2.28 -7.64 -19.10
CA HIS A 227 -2.82 -7.09 -17.86
C HIS A 227 -2.11 -5.78 -17.52
N ILE A 228 -2.87 -4.76 -17.18
CA ILE A 228 -2.37 -3.47 -16.77
C ILE A 228 -2.64 -3.32 -15.27
N ASN A 229 -1.59 -3.00 -14.52
CA ASN A 229 -1.63 -2.63 -13.11
C ASN A 229 -1.30 -1.14 -13.02
N ALA A 230 -2.33 -0.30 -13.05
CA ALA A 230 -2.21 1.15 -12.99
C ALA A 230 -2.25 1.61 -11.54
N VAL A 231 -1.09 2.00 -11.00
CA VAL A 231 -0.90 2.27 -9.57
C VAL A 231 -0.48 3.72 -9.32
N GLY A 232 0.15 4.37 -10.31
CA GLY A 232 0.57 5.75 -10.16
C GLY A 232 -0.62 6.71 -10.13
N GLY A 233 -1.65 6.55 -10.95
CA GLY A 233 -2.85 7.42 -10.93
C GLY A 233 -3.69 7.23 -9.66
N ASP A 234 -3.52 8.09 -8.64
CA ASP A 234 -4.05 7.85 -7.29
C ASP A 234 -4.77 9.05 -6.65
N CYS A 235 -5.01 10.13 -7.41
CA CYS A 235 -5.80 11.27 -6.93
C CYS A 235 -6.49 12.03 -8.06
N SER A 236 -7.43 12.90 -7.70
CA SER A 236 -8.13 13.75 -8.66
C SER A 236 -7.14 14.58 -9.50
N GLY A 237 -7.27 14.48 -10.82
CA GLY A 237 -6.42 15.16 -11.80
C GLY A 237 -5.04 14.52 -12.01
N LYS A 238 -4.85 13.27 -11.56
CA LYS A 238 -3.61 12.50 -11.70
C LYS A 238 -3.91 11.14 -12.33
N THR A 239 -3.55 10.99 -13.59
CA THR A 239 -3.77 9.76 -14.39
C THR A 239 -2.51 9.40 -15.18
N GLU A 240 -2.37 8.14 -15.54
CA GLU A 240 -1.25 7.59 -16.32
C GLU A 240 -1.70 7.03 -17.67
N LEU A 241 -2.98 6.69 -17.85
CA LEU A 241 -3.47 6.03 -19.04
C LEU A 241 -4.32 6.96 -19.89
N HIS A 242 -4.21 6.82 -21.21
CA HIS A 242 -5.18 7.43 -22.12
C HIS A 242 -6.56 6.73 -21.98
N GLY A 243 -7.65 7.51 -21.91
CA GLY A 243 -9.01 7.01 -21.72
C GLY A 243 -9.49 5.93 -22.72
N ASP A 244 -8.90 5.84 -23.90
CA ASP A 244 -9.21 4.77 -24.87
C ASP A 244 -8.76 3.38 -24.41
N ILE A 245 -7.68 3.29 -23.63
CA ILE A 245 -7.26 2.03 -22.99
C ILE A 245 -8.36 1.54 -22.05
N LEU A 246 -8.92 2.44 -21.24
CA LEU A 246 -9.96 2.13 -20.28
C LEU A 246 -11.18 1.56 -21.01
N ARG A 247 -11.61 2.23 -22.11
CA ARG A 247 -12.81 1.85 -22.90
C ARG A 247 -12.73 0.47 -23.55
N ARG A 248 -11.54 -0.07 -23.77
CA ARG A 248 -11.34 -1.40 -24.38
C ARG A 248 -10.85 -2.46 -23.39
N SER A 249 -10.69 -2.09 -22.12
CA SER A 249 -10.28 -3.00 -21.06
C SER A 249 -11.48 -3.38 -20.20
N ASP A 250 -11.46 -4.59 -19.65
CA ASP A 250 -12.31 -4.89 -18.51
C ASP A 250 -11.62 -4.31 -17.27
N ILE A 251 -12.28 -3.35 -16.62
CA ILE A 251 -11.74 -2.55 -15.52
C ILE A 251 -12.13 -3.19 -14.18
N PHE A 252 -11.14 -3.32 -13.30
CA PHE A 252 -11.25 -3.85 -11.95
C PHE A 252 -10.73 -2.80 -10.97
N VAL A 253 -11.47 -2.57 -9.89
CA VAL A 253 -11.17 -1.53 -8.90
C VAL A 253 -11.21 -2.09 -7.48
N GLU A 254 -10.60 -1.39 -6.53
CA GLU A 254 -10.69 -1.69 -5.10
C GLU A 254 -12.07 -1.31 -4.54
N TYR A 255 -12.37 0.00 -4.48
CA TYR A 255 -13.61 0.54 -3.93
C TYR A 255 -14.16 1.64 -4.85
N PRO A 256 -15.22 1.35 -5.64
CA PRO A 256 -15.68 2.24 -6.70
C PRO A 256 -15.95 3.69 -6.25
N PRO A 257 -16.61 3.97 -5.10
CA PRO A 257 -16.87 5.35 -4.67
C PRO A 257 -15.60 6.20 -4.52
N GLN A 258 -14.47 5.59 -4.16
CA GLN A 258 -13.18 6.28 -4.06
C GLN A 258 -12.46 6.30 -5.41
N THR A 259 -12.36 5.15 -6.10
CA THR A 259 -11.65 5.04 -7.38
C THR A 259 -12.26 5.94 -8.47
N ARG A 260 -13.57 6.21 -8.44
CA ARG A 260 -14.23 7.16 -9.35
C ARG A 260 -13.69 8.59 -9.29
N ILE A 261 -13.17 8.99 -8.14
CA ILE A 261 -12.65 10.35 -7.90
C ILE A 261 -11.15 10.41 -8.21
N GLU A 262 -10.44 9.30 -7.99
CA GLU A 262 -8.98 9.30 -7.86
C GLU A 262 -8.24 8.46 -8.90
N GLY A 263 -8.87 7.42 -9.43
CA GLY A 263 -8.25 6.46 -10.34
C GLY A 263 -8.31 6.90 -11.80
N GLU A 264 -7.86 6.04 -12.69
CA GLU A 264 -7.93 6.24 -14.14
C GLU A 264 -9.37 6.47 -14.61
N ILE A 265 -10.34 5.76 -14.02
CA ILE A 265 -11.77 5.88 -14.38
C ILE A 265 -12.39 7.25 -14.13
N GLN A 266 -11.70 8.19 -13.48
CA GLN A 266 -12.14 9.59 -13.39
C GLN A 266 -12.27 10.25 -14.79
N GLN A 267 -11.65 9.65 -15.82
CA GLN A 267 -11.76 10.07 -17.23
C GLN A 267 -13.05 9.58 -17.92
N LEU A 268 -13.84 8.72 -17.27
CA LEU A 268 -15.03 8.10 -17.82
C LEU A 268 -16.30 8.67 -17.19
N PRO A 269 -17.48 8.47 -17.82
CA PRO A 269 -18.76 8.75 -17.19
C PRO A 269 -18.89 8.07 -15.82
N GLU A 270 -19.58 8.73 -14.88
CA GLU A 270 -19.76 8.24 -13.51
C GLU A 270 -20.41 6.84 -13.44
N ASP A 271 -21.28 6.54 -14.40
CA ASP A 271 -22.02 5.30 -14.56
C ASP A 271 -21.30 4.24 -15.41
N TYR A 272 -20.09 4.51 -15.89
CA TYR A 272 -19.35 3.56 -16.74
C TYR A 272 -19.07 2.25 -15.97
N PRO A 273 -19.41 1.07 -16.49
CA PRO A 273 -19.33 -0.17 -15.70
C PRO A 273 -17.89 -0.49 -15.26
N VAL A 274 -17.73 -0.85 -13.99
CA VAL A 274 -16.47 -1.36 -13.40
C VAL A 274 -16.77 -2.61 -12.58
N ASN A 275 -15.75 -3.44 -12.39
CA ASN A 275 -15.85 -4.65 -11.59
C ASN A 275 -15.11 -4.45 -10.27
N GLU A 276 -15.67 -4.91 -9.16
CA GLU A 276 -14.96 -4.85 -7.88
C GLU A 276 -14.05 -6.08 -7.72
N LEU A 277 -12.79 -5.86 -7.34
CA LEU A 277 -11.80 -6.94 -7.25
C LEU A 277 -12.20 -8.05 -6.28
N TRP A 278 -12.90 -7.70 -5.18
CA TRP A 278 -13.37 -8.69 -4.21
C TRP A 278 -14.37 -9.69 -4.81
N GLU A 279 -15.19 -9.26 -5.79
CA GLU A 279 -16.13 -10.15 -6.47
C GLU A 279 -15.41 -11.18 -7.33
N VAL A 280 -14.27 -10.81 -7.90
CA VAL A 280 -13.37 -11.74 -8.61
C VAL A 280 -12.74 -12.73 -7.63
N ILE A 281 -12.17 -12.22 -6.52
CA ILE A 281 -11.48 -13.04 -5.50
C ILE A 281 -12.42 -14.07 -4.86
N THR A 282 -13.69 -13.71 -4.69
CA THR A 282 -14.75 -14.60 -4.15
C THR A 282 -15.38 -15.52 -5.20
N GLY A 283 -15.04 -15.35 -6.49
CA GLY A 283 -15.62 -16.11 -7.59
C GLY A 283 -17.06 -15.73 -7.94
N ARG A 284 -17.56 -14.59 -7.45
CA ARG A 284 -18.88 -14.05 -7.79
C ARG A 284 -18.96 -13.60 -9.24
N ILE A 285 -17.87 -13.05 -9.76
CA ILE A 285 -17.69 -12.75 -11.18
C ILE A 285 -16.39 -13.38 -11.69
N ALA A 286 -16.31 -13.62 -12.99
CA ALA A 286 -15.06 -14.04 -13.62
C ALA A 286 -14.06 -12.88 -13.68
N GLY A 287 -12.79 -13.16 -13.37
CA GLY A 287 -11.68 -12.23 -13.63
C GLY A 287 -11.35 -12.19 -15.13
N ARG A 288 -10.22 -12.79 -15.52
CA ARG A 288 -9.91 -12.97 -16.94
C ARG A 288 -10.86 -13.99 -17.60
N LYS A 289 -11.50 -13.58 -18.69
CA LYS A 289 -12.48 -14.34 -19.49
C LYS A 289 -11.86 -15.02 -20.71
N ASP A 290 -10.87 -14.40 -21.34
CA ASP A 290 -10.18 -14.96 -22.51
C ASP A 290 -8.72 -14.48 -22.67
N ALA A 291 -7.99 -15.08 -23.61
CA ALA A 291 -6.57 -14.84 -23.84
C ALA A 291 -6.26 -13.51 -24.55
N ARG A 292 -7.24 -12.88 -25.21
CA ARG A 292 -7.09 -11.59 -25.91
C ARG A 292 -7.60 -10.41 -25.09
N GLN A 293 -8.37 -10.66 -24.03
CA GLN A 293 -8.89 -9.65 -23.12
C GLN A 293 -7.75 -8.79 -22.56
N ILE A 294 -7.99 -7.48 -22.55
CA ILE A 294 -7.16 -6.53 -21.80
C ILE A 294 -7.84 -6.35 -20.46
N THR A 295 -7.12 -6.62 -19.38
CA THR A 295 -7.63 -6.41 -18.01
C THR A 295 -6.88 -5.24 -17.40
N LEU A 296 -7.59 -4.30 -16.79
CA LEU A 296 -7.02 -3.16 -16.10
C LEU A 296 -7.37 -3.26 -14.61
N PHE A 297 -6.36 -3.31 -13.75
CA PHE A 297 -6.54 -3.00 -12.33
C PHE A 297 -6.22 -1.51 -12.13
N ASP A 298 -7.26 -0.72 -11.86
CA ASP A 298 -7.18 0.72 -11.56
C ASP A 298 -7.05 0.88 -10.04
N SER A 299 -5.80 0.99 -9.60
CA SER A 299 -5.38 0.92 -8.20
C SER A 299 -5.07 2.32 -7.67
N VAL A 300 -5.79 2.72 -6.63
CA VAL A 300 -5.60 4.00 -5.93
C VAL A 300 -5.15 3.80 -4.48
N GLY A 301 -5.27 2.58 -3.95
CA GLY A 301 -5.00 2.25 -2.56
C GLY A 301 -6.23 2.45 -1.68
N PHE A 302 -6.66 1.39 -1.01
CA PHE A 302 -7.80 1.41 -0.11
C PHE A 302 -7.48 0.92 1.32
N ALA A 303 -8.22 1.46 2.30
CA ALA A 303 -7.96 1.26 3.73
C ALA A 303 -7.97 -0.22 4.17
N THR A 304 -8.71 -1.10 3.47
CA THR A 304 -8.73 -2.54 3.75
C THR A 304 -7.36 -3.20 3.56
N GLU A 305 -6.52 -2.68 2.66
CA GLU A 305 -5.16 -3.20 2.43
C GLU A 305 -4.20 -2.77 3.55
N ASP A 306 -4.35 -1.52 4.00
CA ASP A 306 -3.61 -1.01 5.15
C ASP A 306 -3.99 -1.80 6.41
N PHE A 307 -5.29 -2.09 6.58
CA PHE A 307 -5.80 -2.94 7.64
C PHE A 307 -5.22 -4.37 7.58
N SER A 308 -5.16 -4.97 6.38
CA SER A 308 -4.54 -6.28 6.16
C SER A 308 -3.07 -6.27 6.61
N ALA A 309 -2.34 -5.22 6.24
CA ALA A 309 -0.94 -5.06 6.57
C ALA A 309 -0.70 -4.85 8.07
N LEU A 310 -1.55 -4.04 8.72
CA LEU A 310 -1.53 -3.82 10.16
C LEU A 310 -1.79 -5.12 10.94
N ARG A 311 -2.78 -5.92 10.51
CA ARG A 311 -3.05 -7.25 11.09
C ARG A 311 -1.82 -8.15 10.99
N TYR A 312 -1.25 -8.24 9.79
CA TYR A 312 -0.10 -9.09 9.52
C TYR A 312 1.11 -8.70 10.38
N VAL A 313 1.45 -7.40 10.45
CA VAL A 313 2.54 -6.91 11.29
C VAL A 313 2.29 -7.23 12.76
N ARG A 314 1.09 -6.94 13.29
CA ARG A 314 0.71 -7.28 14.68
C ARG A 314 0.95 -8.75 14.97
N ASP A 315 0.53 -9.63 14.08
CA ASP A 315 0.62 -11.07 14.31
C ASP A 315 2.08 -11.55 14.30
N LYS A 316 2.96 -10.92 13.51
CA LYS A 316 4.40 -11.19 13.51
C LYS A 316 5.15 -10.69 14.74
N LEU A 317 4.60 -9.76 15.52
CA LEU A 317 5.28 -9.25 16.72
C LEU A 317 5.46 -10.34 17.78
N LYS A 318 4.50 -11.27 17.89
CA LYS A 318 4.53 -12.40 18.84
C LYS A 318 5.76 -13.29 18.63
N ASP A 319 6.13 -13.52 17.37
CA ASP A 319 7.22 -14.43 17.02
C ASP A 319 8.59 -13.73 16.96
N THR A 320 8.59 -12.42 16.69
CA THR A 320 9.84 -11.70 16.36
C THR A 320 10.34 -10.78 17.47
N GLY A 321 9.43 -10.24 18.31
CA GLY A 321 9.76 -9.27 19.34
C GLY A 321 10.29 -7.92 18.81
N LEU A 322 10.08 -7.61 17.53
CA LEU A 322 10.62 -6.42 16.87
C LEU A 322 9.69 -5.22 17.03
N TYR A 323 9.60 -4.70 18.25
CA TYR A 323 8.82 -3.50 18.59
C TYR A 323 9.38 -2.82 19.85
N GLU A 324 8.99 -1.57 20.05
CA GLU A 324 9.24 -0.79 21.26
C GLU A 324 7.95 -0.71 22.08
N GLN A 325 8.07 -0.68 23.40
CA GLN A 325 6.93 -0.49 24.30
C GLN A 325 6.70 1.01 24.47
N LEU A 326 5.70 1.56 23.79
CA LEU A 326 5.43 3.00 23.79
C LEU A 326 4.38 3.34 24.85
N ASP A 327 4.77 4.18 25.82
CA ASP A 327 3.86 4.81 26.78
C ASP A 327 3.02 5.89 26.07
N LEU A 328 1.85 5.48 25.57
CA LEU A 328 1.03 6.29 24.66
C LEU A 328 -0.26 6.78 25.31
N LEU A 329 -0.84 6.00 26.23
CA LEU A 329 -2.15 6.28 26.83
C LEU A 329 -2.02 6.66 28.30
N ALA A 330 -3.02 7.37 28.82
CA ALA A 330 -3.15 7.55 30.26
C ALA A 330 -3.64 6.24 30.91
N ASP A 331 -2.97 5.81 31.97
CA ASP A 331 -3.33 4.61 32.76
C ASP A 331 -3.46 4.97 34.25
N PRO A 332 -4.56 5.62 34.66
CA PRO A 332 -4.81 5.95 36.06
C PRO A 332 -5.27 4.71 36.84
N ASP A 333 -4.85 4.58 38.12
CA ASP A 333 -5.31 3.52 39.03
C ASP A 333 -6.85 3.45 39.14
N GLU A 334 -7.51 4.61 39.02
CA GLU A 334 -8.96 4.76 38.91
C GLU A 334 -9.28 5.42 37.54
N PRO A 335 -10.05 4.75 36.65
CA PRO A 335 -10.25 5.19 35.25
C PRO A 335 -10.78 6.62 35.02
N ARG A 336 -11.36 7.26 36.03
CA ARG A 336 -11.91 8.63 35.97
C ARG A 336 -10.96 9.66 36.60
N ASP A 337 -9.95 9.24 37.36
CA ASP A 337 -8.98 10.10 38.06
C ASP A 337 -7.76 10.48 37.20
N LEU A 338 -8.01 11.05 36.01
CA LEU A 338 -6.94 11.54 35.14
C LEU A 338 -6.17 12.71 35.79
N TYR A 339 -6.87 13.61 36.49
CA TYR A 339 -6.21 14.75 37.14
C TYR A 339 -5.34 14.31 38.31
N GLY A 340 -5.73 13.27 39.05
CA GLY A 340 -4.90 12.70 40.11
C GLY A 340 -3.57 12.15 39.62
N MET A 341 -3.45 11.71 38.36
CA MET A 341 -2.14 11.35 37.78
C MET A 341 -1.16 12.53 37.81
N LEU A 342 -1.62 13.73 37.44
CA LEU A 342 -0.81 14.95 37.49
C LEU A 342 -0.40 15.29 38.93
N LEU A 343 -1.34 15.21 39.88
CA LEU A 343 -1.05 15.49 41.29
C LEU A 343 -0.07 14.48 41.90
N ARG A 344 -0.14 13.20 41.49
CA ARG A 344 0.85 12.19 41.89
C ARG A 344 2.22 12.50 41.30
N HIS A 345 2.28 12.92 40.05
CA HIS A 345 3.54 13.27 39.40
C HIS A 345 4.17 14.56 39.95
N GLU A 346 3.36 15.58 40.26
CA GLU A 346 3.83 16.81 40.92
C GLU A 346 4.53 16.50 42.26
N LYS A 347 3.92 15.64 43.08
CA LYS A 347 4.53 15.20 44.36
C LYS A 347 5.86 14.47 44.14
N LEU A 348 5.99 13.67 43.08
CA LEU A 348 7.24 13.00 42.73
C LEU A 348 8.34 14.02 42.39
N LEU A 349 8.04 15.00 41.52
CA LEU A 349 8.99 16.08 41.15
C LEU A 349 9.42 16.93 42.36
N GLN A 350 8.48 17.22 43.27
CA GLN A 350 8.78 17.92 44.54
C GLN A 350 9.67 17.08 45.48
N SER A 351 9.51 15.75 45.47
CA SER A 351 10.36 14.84 46.26
C SER A 351 11.77 14.64 45.69
N GLU A 352 11.93 14.77 44.36
CA GLU A 352 13.23 14.67 43.70
C GLU A 352 14.07 15.95 43.87
N SER A 353 13.42 17.12 43.79
CA SER A 353 14.06 18.43 44.00
C SER A 353 14.52 18.70 45.44
N THR A 354 14.07 17.89 46.41
CA THR A 354 14.45 17.99 47.82
C THR A 354 15.54 16.99 48.23
N LYS A 355 16.03 16.15 47.31
CA LYS A 355 17.23 15.34 47.56
C LYS A 355 18.49 16.23 47.52
N PRO A 356 19.35 16.22 48.56
CA PRO A 356 20.59 16.98 48.53
C PRO A 356 21.48 16.49 47.38
N ALA A 357 22.09 17.43 46.65
CA ALA A 357 23.07 17.12 45.61
C ALA A 357 24.21 16.31 46.22
N ALA A 358 24.46 15.12 45.68
CA ALA A 358 25.58 14.25 46.05
C ALA A 358 26.88 14.73 45.41
#